data_AF-A0A5Y1WBE6-F1
#
_entry.id   AF-A0A5Y1WBE6-F1
#
_cell.length_a   1.000
_cell.length_b   1.000
_cell.length_c   1.000
_cell.angle_alpha   90.00
_cell.angle_beta   90.00
_cell.angle_gamma   90.00
#
_symmetry.space_group_name_H-M   'P 1'
#
loop_
_entity.id
_entity.type
_entity.pdbx_description
1 polymer ?
#
loop_
_entity_poly.entity_id
_entity_poly.type
_entity_poly.pdbx_seq_one_letter_code
_entity_poly.pdbx_strand_id
1 'polypeptide(L)'
;MAEVQMGMFEDDERLNALIDHLDHIPEDELKKSWPKMLFALVEVVSAELRRQGLEPAEADRLARKTIAAQAGYMGGRAYYLPMGESLFAELRNHEIYSRWSKRERIEKLRREYHMSETQIYAIIREQQKRYRQRVQPDMFDANHH
;
A
#
# COMPACT_ATOMS: atom_id res chain seq x y z
N MET A 1 -15.92 -0.91 6.57
CA MET A 1 -15.71 -2.26 6.00
C MET A 1 -15.26 -2.09 4.56
N ALA A 2 -13.95 -2.09 4.29
CA ALA A 2 -13.45 -2.31 2.94
C ALA A 2 -13.14 -3.80 2.89
N GLU A 3 -14.20 -4.61 2.76
CA GLU A 3 -14.02 -6.00 2.33
C GLU A 3 -13.34 -5.92 0.97
N VAL A 4 -12.08 -6.32 0.96
CA VAL A 4 -11.19 -6.15 -0.16
C VAL A 4 -11.75 -7.01 -1.28
N GLN A 5 -12.29 -6.34 -2.29
CA GLN A 5 -12.65 -6.87 -3.62
C GLN A 5 -11.37 -7.29 -4.39
N MET A 6 -10.42 -7.99 -3.75
CA MET A 6 -9.23 -8.56 -4.40
C MET A 6 -9.59 -9.87 -5.09
N GLY A 7 -10.50 -10.67 -4.51
CA GLY A 7 -10.92 -11.94 -5.11
C GLY A 7 -11.59 -11.80 -6.49
N MET A 8 -12.27 -10.68 -6.75
CA MET A 8 -12.84 -10.41 -8.09
C MET A 8 -11.77 -10.05 -9.15
N PHE A 9 -10.58 -9.65 -8.72
CA PHE A 9 -9.47 -9.27 -9.59
C PHE A 9 -8.48 -10.42 -9.80
N GLU A 10 -8.33 -11.29 -8.80
CA GLU A 10 -7.53 -12.53 -8.92
C GLU A 10 -8.09 -13.45 -10.01
N ASP A 11 -9.41 -13.42 -10.28
CA ASP A 11 -10.10 -14.32 -11.22
C ASP A 11 -10.38 -13.73 -12.62
N ASP A 12 -9.98 -12.49 -12.95
CA ASP A 12 -10.14 -11.95 -14.31
C ASP A 12 -8.99 -12.42 -15.23
N GLU A 13 -9.10 -13.66 -15.71
CA GLU A 13 -8.14 -14.28 -16.64
C GLU A 13 -7.87 -13.42 -17.89
N ARG A 14 -8.89 -12.69 -18.38
CA ARG A 14 -8.76 -11.86 -19.57
C ARG A 14 -7.89 -10.64 -19.29
N LEU A 15 -8.09 -9.99 -18.14
CA LEU A 15 -7.27 -8.86 -17.73
C LEU A 15 -5.82 -9.28 -17.47
N ASN A 16 -5.64 -10.43 -16.81
CA ASN A 16 -4.30 -10.99 -16.56
C ASN A 16 -3.54 -11.26 -17.87
N ALA A 17 -4.21 -11.84 -18.87
CA ALA A 17 -3.62 -12.05 -20.20
C ALA A 17 -3.22 -10.73 -20.90
N LEU A 18 -4.00 -9.66 -20.74
CA LEU A 18 -3.67 -8.35 -21.28
C LEU A 18 -2.45 -7.72 -20.57
N ILE A 19 -2.35 -7.91 -19.26
CA ILE A 19 -1.20 -7.45 -18.46
C ILE A 19 0.07 -8.22 -18.86
N ASP A 20 -0.03 -9.53 -19.07
CA ASP A 20 1.12 -10.34 -19.51
C ASP A 20 1.58 -9.99 -20.93
N HIS A 21 0.66 -9.58 -21.80
CA HIS A 21 1.01 -9.11 -23.13
C HIS A 21 1.90 -7.84 -23.09
N LEU A 22 1.91 -7.06 -22.01
CA LEU A 22 2.78 -5.89 -21.88
C LEU A 22 4.27 -6.21 -22.01
N ASP A 23 4.69 -7.45 -21.70
CA ASP A 23 6.08 -7.89 -21.85
C ASP A 23 6.56 -7.89 -23.31
N HIS A 24 5.63 -7.89 -24.26
CA HIS A 24 5.90 -7.98 -25.69
C HIS A 24 5.77 -6.63 -26.41
N ILE A 25 5.32 -5.57 -25.71
CA ILE A 25 5.15 -4.24 -26.30
C ILE A 25 6.44 -3.43 -26.12
N PRO A 26 7.02 -2.85 -27.18
CA PRO A 26 8.18 -1.98 -27.07
C PRO A 26 7.92 -0.79 -26.12
N GLU A 27 8.92 -0.44 -25.32
CA GLU A 27 8.79 0.61 -24.30
C GLU A 27 8.42 1.98 -24.89
N ASP A 28 8.94 2.31 -26.09
CA ASP A 28 8.63 3.55 -26.79
C ASP A 28 7.18 3.64 -27.26
N GLU A 29 6.54 2.50 -27.55
CA GLU A 29 5.12 2.45 -27.90
C GLU A 29 4.24 2.60 -26.65
N LEU A 30 4.65 1.99 -25.54
CA LEU A 30 3.97 2.15 -24.25
C LEU A 30 4.01 3.60 -23.77
N LYS A 31 5.18 4.26 -23.84
CA LYS A 31 5.36 5.67 -23.48
C LYS A 31 4.43 6.62 -24.24
N LYS A 32 4.13 6.31 -25.50
CA LYS A 32 3.23 7.13 -26.34
C LYS A 32 1.76 6.89 -26.02
N SER A 33 1.42 5.66 -25.65
CA SER A 33 0.02 5.21 -25.51
C SER A 33 -0.52 5.41 -24.10
N TRP A 34 0.35 5.46 -23.08
CA TRP A 34 -0.06 5.57 -21.68
C TRP A 34 -0.28 7.04 -21.27
N PRO A 35 -1.33 7.34 -20.49
CA PRO A 35 -1.47 8.62 -19.81
C PRO A 35 -0.23 8.96 -18.99
N LYS A 36 0.22 10.23 -19.06
CA LYS A 36 1.44 10.72 -18.36
C LYS A 36 1.49 10.35 -16.88
N MET A 37 0.33 10.37 -16.20
CA MET A 37 0.24 10.04 -14.77
C MET A 37 0.55 8.56 -14.49
N LEU A 38 0.11 7.64 -15.36
CA LEU A 38 0.46 6.22 -15.21
C LEU A 38 1.95 5.98 -15.43
N PHE A 39 2.57 6.68 -16.38
CA PHE A 39 4.01 6.58 -16.58
C PHE A 39 4.79 7.06 -15.36
N ALA A 40 4.40 8.19 -14.76
CA ALA A 40 5.01 8.68 -13.52
C ALA A 40 4.88 7.66 -12.37
N LEU A 41 3.75 6.95 -12.25
CA LEU A 41 3.59 5.88 -11.27
C LEU A 41 4.50 4.68 -11.56
N VAL A 42 4.66 4.30 -12.83
CA VAL A 42 5.59 3.23 -13.24
C VAL A 42 7.03 3.59 -12.84
N GLU A 43 7.45 4.83 -13.06
CA GLU A 43 8.79 5.29 -12.68
C GLU A 43 9.01 5.23 -11.16
N VAL A 44 8.01 5.63 -10.36
CA VAL A 44 8.07 5.55 -8.89
C VAL A 44 8.19 4.11 -8.40
N VAL A 45 7.36 3.20 -8.94
CA VAL A 45 7.41 1.78 -8.55
C VAL A 45 8.70 1.13 -9.00
N SER A 46 9.18 1.41 -10.22
CA SER A 46 10.47 0.90 -10.71
C SER A 46 11.63 1.36 -9.83
N ALA A 47 11.66 2.65 -9.46
CA ALA A 47 12.70 3.19 -8.58
C ALA A 47 12.69 2.50 -7.21
N GLU A 48 11.51 2.24 -6.64
CA GLU A 48 11.38 1.53 -5.37
C GLU A 48 11.81 0.05 -5.48
N LEU A 49 11.43 -0.66 -6.54
CA LEU A 49 11.86 -2.05 -6.78
C LEU A 49 13.39 -2.15 -6.94
N ARG A 50 14.00 -1.21 -7.66
CA ARG A 50 15.47 -1.10 -7.76
C ARG A 50 16.11 -0.82 -6.41
N ARG A 51 15.51 0.04 -5.58
CA ARG A 51 15.98 0.32 -4.21
C ARG A 51 15.95 -0.95 -3.33
N GLN A 52 15.02 -1.86 -3.60
CA GLN A 52 14.94 -3.17 -2.93
C GLN A 52 15.89 -4.23 -3.51
N GLY A 53 16.68 -3.89 -4.54
CA GLY A 53 17.73 -4.74 -5.10
C GLY A 53 17.34 -5.53 -6.35
N LEU A 54 16.21 -5.21 -6.99
CA LEU A 54 15.86 -5.83 -8.27
C LEU A 54 16.67 -5.23 -9.42
N GLU A 55 17.04 -6.08 -10.37
CA GLU A 55 17.72 -5.66 -11.60
C GLU A 55 16.86 -4.67 -12.40
N PRO A 56 17.44 -3.64 -13.05
CA PRO A 56 16.69 -2.56 -13.68
C PRO A 56 15.61 -3.01 -14.66
N ALA A 57 15.93 -3.97 -15.54
CA ALA A 57 14.99 -4.48 -16.53
C ALA A 57 13.81 -5.23 -15.90
N GLU A 58 14.07 -6.00 -14.84
CA GLU A 58 13.03 -6.73 -14.11
C GLU A 58 12.15 -5.79 -13.29
N ALA A 59 12.77 -4.78 -12.64
CA ALA A 59 12.05 -3.74 -11.93
C ALA A 59 11.11 -2.95 -12.84
N ASP A 60 11.56 -2.58 -14.04
CA ASP A 60 10.71 -1.89 -15.03
C ASP A 60 9.57 -2.77 -15.52
N ARG A 61 9.85 -4.06 -15.78
CA ARG A 61 8.84 -5.03 -16.20
C ARG A 61 7.75 -5.19 -15.15
N LEU A 62 8.15 -5.46 -13.90
CA LEU A 62 7.21 -5.62 -12.79
C LEU A 62 6.44 -4.33 -12.52
N ALA A 63 7.10 -3.16 -12.51
CA ALA A 63 6.44 -1.88 -12.31
C ALA A 63 5.32 -1.63 -13.33
N ARG A 64 5.56 -1.92 -14.62
CA ARG A 64 4.52 -1.80 -15.67
C ARG A 64 3.33 -2.71 -15.39
N LYS A 65 3.58 -3.98 -15.06
CA LYS A 65 2.49 -4.93 -14.76
C LYS A 65 1.70 -4.53 -13.53
N THR A 66 2.38 -4.11 -12.46
CA THR A 66 1.75 -3.67 -11.21
C THR A 66 0.87 -2.45 -11.44
N ILE A 67 1.35 -1.44 -12.17
CA ILE A 67 0.54 -0.24 -12.46
C ILE A 67 -0.60 -0.55 -13.42
N ALA A 68 -0.43 -1.44 -14.39
CA ALA A 68 -1.54 -1.88 -15.25
C ALA A 68 -2.65 -2.59 -14.45
N ALA A 69 -2.27 -3.51 -13.55
CA ALA A 69 -3.20 -4.17 -12.64
C ALA A 69 -3.92 -3.15 -11.75
N GLN A 70 -3.17 -2.22 -11.16
CA GLN A 70 -3.72 -1.17 -10.32
C GLN A 70 -4.68 -0.24 -11.09
N ALA A 71 -4.34 0.13 -12.32
CA ALA A 71 -5.19 0.96 -13.18
C ALA A 71 -6.47 0.22 -13.59
N GLY A 72 -6.39 -1.09 -13.83
CA GLY A 72 -7.56 -1.94 -14.04
C GLY A 72 -8.48 -1.91 -12.82
N TYR A 73 -7.93 -2.06 -11.61
CA TYR A 73 -8.70 -2.11 -10.36
C TYR A 73 -9.33 -0.76 -10.01
N MET A 74 -8.54 0.30 -10.15
CA MET A 74 -8.95 1.65 -9.77
C MET A 74 -9.73 2.36 -10.88
N GLY A 75 -9.79 1.78 -12.08
CA GLY A 75 -10.46 2.35 -13.25
C GLY A 75 -11.93 2.70 -12.98
N GLY A 76 -12.35 3.87 -13.44
CA GLY A 76 -13.74 4.34 -13.34
C GLY A 76 -14.15 4.95 -12.00
N ARG A 77 -13.24 5.07 -11.02
CA ARG A 77 -13.51 5.70 -9.72
C ARG A 77 -12.40 6.68 -9.33
N ALA A 78 -12.75 7.77 -8.64
CA ALA A 78 -11.77 8.67 -8.05
C ALA A 78 -11.29 8.10 -6.72
N TYR A 79 -10.00 7.83 -6.59
CA TYR A 79 -9.38 7.39 -5.33
C TYR A 79 -8.56 8.52 -4.72
N TYR A 80 -8.74 8.72 -3.42
CA TYR A 80 -7.86 9.57 -2.64
C TYR A 80 -6.62 8.77 -2.24
N LEU A 81 -5.44 9.23 -2.67
CA LEU A 81 -4.16 8.75 -2.17
C LEU A 81 -3.74 9.65 -0.98
N PRO A 82 -3.71 9.14 0.26
CA PRO A 82 -3.21 9.93 1.39
C PRO A 82 -1.72 10.23 1.17
N MET A 83 -1.40 11.51 0.97
CA MET A 83 -0.05 11.98 0.71
C MET A 83 0.62 12.49 1.99
N GLY A 84 1.95 12.43 2.03
CA GLY A 84 2.79 13.21 2.95
C GLY A 84 2.94 12.66 4.37
N GLU A 85 2.97 13.56 5.36
CA GLU A 85 3.24 13.25 6.76
C GLU A 85 2.30 12.18 7.34
N SER A 86 1.07 12.08 6.84
CA SER A 86 0.10 11.09 7.31
C SER A 86 0.52 9.65 7.03
N LEU A 87 1.06 9.37 5.83
CA LEU A 87 1.53 8.03 5.45
C LEU A 87 2.80 7.66 6.22
N PHE A 88 3.78 8.57 6.28
CA PHE A 88 5.01 8.33 7.04
C PHE A 88 4.75 8.22 8.54
N ALA A 89 3.82 9.01 9.09
CA ALA A 89 3.38 8.87 10.47
C ALA A 89 2.74 7.50 10.70
N GLU A 90 1.90 7.01 9.79
CA GLU A 90 1.30 5.68 9.91
C GLU A 90 2.34 4.57 9.87
N LEU A 91 3.29 4.61 8.93
CA LEU A 91 4.39 3.66 8.85
C LEU A 91 5.24 3.66 10.13
N ARG A 92 5.62 4.85 10.62
CA ARG A 92 6.33 5.03 11.89
C ARG A 92 5.52 4.44 13.05
N ASN A 93 4.23 4.74 13.12
CA ASN A 93 3.34 4.29 14.18
C ASN A 93 3.20 2.76 14.18
N HIS A 94 3.13 2.13 13.00
CA HIS A 94 3.11 0.69 12.84
C HIS A 94 4.42 0.05 13.32
N GLU A 95 5.57 0.62 12.96
CA GLU A 95 6.88 0.13 13.42
C GLU A 95 7.04 0.24 14.94
N ILE A 96 6.65 1.38 15.53
CA ILE A 96 6.64 1.58 16.98
C ILE A 96 5.80 0.50 17.67
N TYR A 97 4.60 0.23 17.17
CA TYR A 97 3.71 -0.79 17.73
C TYR A 97 4.29 -2.21 17.60
N SER A 98 4.83 -2.55 16.41
CA SER A 98 5.50 -3.83 16.14
C SER A 98 6.64 -4.08 17.13
N ARG A 99 7.54 -3.10 17.29
CA ARG A 99 8.67 -3.16 18.22
C ARG A 99 8.24 -3.25 19.69
N TRP A 100 7.25 -2.45 20.10
CA TRP A 100 6.67 -2.53 21.44
C TRP A 100 6.05 -3.91 21.71
N SER A 101 5.30 -4.48 20.76
CA SER A 101 4.70 -5.81 20.90
C SER A 101 5.74 -6.93 21.06
N LYS A 102 6.95 -6.74 20.51
CA LYS A 102 8.13 -7.59 20.69
C LYS A 102 8.88 -7.30 22.01
N ARG A 103 8.22 -6.62 22.97
CA ARG A 103 8.69 -6.29 24.33
C ARG A 103 9.84 -5.28 24.37
N GLU A 104 9.98 -4.43 23.36
CA GLU A 104 10.94 -3.32 23.43
C GLU A 104 10.52 -2.26 24.46
N ARG A 105 11.50 -1.74 25.20
CA ARG A 105 11.24 -0.76 26.27
C ARG A 105 10.78 0.58 25.68
N ILE A 106 9.73 1.15 26.27
CA ILE A 106 9.19 2.47 25.89
C ILE A 106 10.27 3.55 25.87
N GLU A 107 11.19 3.57 26.83
CA GLU A 107 12.30 4.53 26.87
C GLU A 107 13.22 4.50 25.66
N LYS A 108 13.43 3.31 25.08
CA LYS A 108 14.23 3.17 23.86
C LYS A 108 13.48 3.73 22.65
N LEU A 109 12.19 3.41 22.53
CA LEU A 109 11.33 3.93 21.46
C LEU A 109 11.22 5.46 21.51
N ARG A 110 11.05 6.04 22.71
CA ARG A 110 11.01 7.50 22.89
C ARG A 110 12.25 8.20 22.37
N ARG A 111 13.44 7.65 22.68
CA ARG A 111 14.73 8.22 22.26
C ARG A 111 14.94 8.12 20.76
N GLU A 112 14.66 6.97 20.16
CA GLU A 112 14.91 6.73 18.73
C GLU A 112 13.95 7.49 17.82
N TYR A 113 12.69 7.64 18.23
CA TYR A 113 11.68 8.36 17.44
C TYR A 113 11.52 9.83 17.86
N HIS A 114 12.27 10.29 18.88
CA HIS A 114 12.18 11.63 19.45
C HIS A 114 10.74 12.01 19.87
N MET A 115 10.04 11.09 20.53
CA MET A 115 8.64 11.25 20.95
C MET A 115 8.50 11.24 22.47
N SER A 116 7.53 12.00 22.97
CA SER A 116 7.14 11.92 24.38
C SER A 116 6.47 10.58 24.69
N GLU A 117 6.49 10.20 25.96
CA GLU A 117 5.86 8.97 26.44
C GLU A 117 4.35 8.94 26.14
N THR A 118 3.68 10.09 26.31
CA THR A 118 2.26 10.27 25.97
C THR A 118 1.99 9.98 24.49
N GLN A 119 2.85 10.45 23.59
CA GLN A 119 2.70 10.22 22.16
C GLN A 119 2.90 8.73 21.80
N ILE A 120 3.89 8.06 22.40
CA ILE A 120 4.10 6.62 22.22
C ILE A 120 2.88 5.83 22.70
N TYR A 121 2.35 6.13 23.89
CA TYR A 121 1.14 5.45 24.37
C TYR A 121 -0.09 5.75 23.52
N ALA A 122 -0.25 6.97 23.00
CA ALA A 122 -1.35 7.31 22.10
C ALA A 122 -1.30 6.45 20.82
N ILE A 123 -0.10 6.28 20.23
CA ILE A 123 0.12 5.40 19.08
C ILE A 123 -0.28 3.95 19.41
N ILE A 124 0.18 3.42 20.55
CA ILE A 124 -0.13 2.04 20.96
C ILE A 124 -1.65 1.85 21.13
N ARG A 125 -2.34 2.79 21.79
CA ARG A 125 -3.79 2.73 21.99
C ARG A 125 -4.56 2.76 20.67
N GLU A 126 -4.17 3.63 19.75
CA GLU A 126 -4.80 3.76 18.43
C GLU A 126 -4.61 2.48 17.61
N GLN A 127 -3.39 1.91 17.59
CA GLN A 127 -3.12 0.66 16.87
C GLN A 127 -3.87 -0.54 17.49
N GLN A 128 -3.97 -0.61 18.83
CA GLN A 128 -4.79 -1.61 19.50
C GLN A 128 -6.28 -1.48 19.17
N LYS A 129 -6.80 -0.25 19.09
CA LYS A 129 -8.19 -0.01 18.69
C LYS A 129 -8.45 -0.53 17.28
N ARG A 130 -7.58 -0.21 16.33
CA ARG A 130 -7.67 -0.70 14.93
C ARG A 130 -7.56 -2.22 14.85
N TYR A 131 -6.66 -2.83 15.61
CA TYR A 131 -6.54 -4.29 15.68
C TYR A 131 -7.82 -4.93 16.23
N ARG A 132 -8.38 -4.41 17.33
CA ARG A 132 -9.66 -4.90 17.89
C ARG A 132 -10.79 -4.80 16.89
N GLN A 133 -10.95 -3.66 16.21
CA GLN A 133 -11.98 -3.47 15.18
C GLN A 133 -11.86 -4.45 14.00
N ARG A 134 -10.64 -4.89 13.67
CA ARG A 134 -10.40 -5.89 12.61
C ARG A 134 -10.70 -7.32 13.05
N VAL A 135 -10.33 -7.69 14.27
CA VAL A 135 -10.48 -9.06 14.81
C VAL A 135 -11.90 -9.30 15.34
N GLN A 136 -12.55 -8.26 15.86
CA GLN A 136 -13.91 -8.30 16.37
C GLN A 136 -14.67 -7.11 15.78
N PRO A 137 -15.26 -7.26 14.58
CA PRO A 137 -16.24 -6.31 14.09
C PRO A 137 -17.36 -6.20 15.14
N ASP A 138 -17.80 -4.98 15.46
CA ASP A 138 -18.82 -4.76 16.50
C ASP A 138 -20.03 -5.69 16.26
N MET A 139 -20.26 -6.60 17.21
CA MET A 139 -21.39 -7.54 17.16
C MET A 139 -22.76 -6.86 17.34
N PHE A 140 -22.81 -5.52 17.40
CA PHE A 140 -24.03 -4.77 17.76
C PHE A 140 -24.54 -3.79 16.69
N ASP A 141 -23.93 -3.71 15.51
CA ASP A 141 -24.45 -2.86 14.41
C ASP A 141 -25.47 -3.59 13.49
N ALA A 142 -25.91 -4.80 13.86
CA ALA A 142 -26.94 -5.56 13.12
C ALA A 142 -28.36 -5.37 13.67
N ASN A 143 -28.68 -4.19 14.22
CA ASN A 143 -30.06 -3.80 14.52
C ASN A 143 -30.12 -2.28 14.46
N HIS A 144 -30.56 -1.70 13.34
CA HIS A 144 -31.42 -0.51 13.28
C HIS A 144 -31.97 -0.39 11.84
N HIS A 145 -33.27 -0.68 11.73
CA HIS A 145 -34.24 -0.49 10.62
C HIS A 145 -34.35 -1.58 9.54
#